data_AF-A0A9X2VVQ9-F1
#
_entry.id   AF-A0A9X2VVQ9-F1
#
_cell.length_a   1.000
_cell.length_b   1.000
_cell.length_c   1.000
_cell.angle_alpha   90.00
_cell.angle_beta   90.00
_cell.angle_gamma   90.00
#
_symmetry.space_group_name_H-M   'P 1'
#
loop_
_entity.id
_entity.type
_entity.pdbx_description
1 polymer ?
#
loop_
_entity_poly.entity_id
_entity_poly.type
_entity_poly.pdbx_seq_one_letter_code
_entity_poly.pdbx_strand_id
1 'polypeptide(L)'
;MTAPAIVIDPEALVSEAFGLLAQSTVRRLFVVGRDGVLARRDLLRDNLREDDDIRTDVRRVLRDSASTPAWSSSPSGRGGVRLSDGWSHADRPITPPR
;
A
#
# COMPACT_ATOMS: atom_id res chain seq x y z
N MET A 1 16.89 -8.19 20.02
CA MET A 1 17.50 -7.19 19.11
C MET A 1 17.44 -7.76 17.71
N THR A 2 16.99 -6.99 16.72
CA THR A 2 17.00 -7.44 15.31
C THR A 2 18.38 -7.15 14.73
N ALA A 3 19.07 -8.19 14.26
CA ALA A 3 20.36 -8.09 13.60
C ALA A 3 20.36 -9.00 12.36
N PRO A 4 20.92 -8.58 11.23
CA PRO A 4 21.48 -7.24 10.96
C PRO A 4 20.40 -6.15 10.90
N ALA A 5 20.78 -4.90 11.19
CA ALA A 5 19.88 -3.77 11.02
C ALA A 5 19.65 -3.49 9.52
N ILE A 6 18.41 -3.18 9.15
CA ILE A 6 18.09 -2.76 7.78
C ILE A 6 18.40 -1.27 7.66
N VAL A 7 19.22 -0.94 6.66
CA VAL A 7 19.76 0.40 6.42
C VAL A 7 19.32 0.93 5.06
N ILE A 8 19.39 2.25 4.90
CA ILE A 8 19.17 2.93 3.63
C ILE A 8 20.21 4.02 3.40
N ASP A 9 20.54 4.26 2.14
CA ASP A 9 21.39 5.36 1.71
C ASP A 9 20.65 6.72 1.88
N PRO A 10 21.34 7.79 2.32
CA PRO A 10 20.73 9.10 2.52
C PRO A 10 20.21 9.75 1.24
N GLU A 11 20.73 9.35 0.08
CA GLU A 11 20.33 9.87 -1.23
C GLU A 11 19.32 8.94 -1.93
N ALA A 12 18.89 7.85 -1.27
CA ALA A 12 17.85 6.97 -1.77
C ALA A 12 16.48 7.66 -1.86
N LEU A 13 15.67 7.24 -2.83
CA LEU A 13 14.33 7.79 -3.01
C LEU A 13 13.40 7.38 -1.87
N VAL A 14 12.46 8.26 -1.52
CA VAL A 14 11.38 8.00 -0.55
C VAL A 14 10.58 6.74 -0.89
N SER A 15 10.37 6.48 -2.19
CA SER A 15 9.67 5.29 -2.68
C SER A 15 10.45 4.00 -2.39
N GLU A 16 11.77 4.04 -2.47
CA GLU A 16 12.65 2.91 -2.13
C GLU A 16 12.59 2.61 -0.63
N ALA A 17 12.64 3.66 0.20
CA ALA A 17 12.46 3.54 1.64
C ALA A 17 11.10 2.94 2.01
N PHE A 18 10.04 3.35 1.32
CA PHE A 18 8.70 2.79 1.51
C PHE A 18 8.66 1.31 1.11
N GLY A 19 9.28 0.94 -0.01
CA GLY A 19 9.40 -0.44 -0.45
C GLY A 19 10.10 -1.33 0.57
N LEU A 20 11.24 -0.87 1.11
CA LEU A 20 11.99 -1.58 2.15
C LEU A 20 11.17 -1.76 3.44
N LEU A 21 10.44 -0.73 3.87
CA LEU A 21 9.57 -0.84 5.05
C LEU A 21 8.33 -1.71 4.81
N ALA A 22 7.81 -1.75 3.58
CA ALA A 22 6.67 -2.59 3.22
C ALA A 22 7.03 -4.09 3.15
N GLN A 23 8.26 -4.39 2.73
CA GLN A 23 8.76 -5.77 2.58
C GLN A 23 9.42 -6.32 3.85
N SER A 24 9.68 -5.47 4.84
CA SER A 24 10.34 -5.87 6.09
C SER A 24 9.39 -5.87 7.27
N THR A 25 9.79 -6.56 8.35
CA THR A 25 9.06 -6.59 9.62
C THR A 25 9.45 -5.41 10.53
N VAL A 26 10.42 -4.58 10.12
CA VAL A 26 10.89 -3.44 10.91
C VAL A 26 10.07 -2.20 10.60
N ARG A 27 9.89 -1.36 11.63
CA ARG A 27 9.12 -0.11 11.51
C ARG A 27 9.98 1.10 11.17
N ARG A 28 11.31 0.92 11.15
CA ARG A 28 12.31 1.97 11.02
C ARG A 28 13.50 1.48 10.22
N LEU A 29 14.04 2.36 9.39
CA LEU A 29 15.31 2.19 8.68
C LEU A 29 16.35 3.11 9.32
N PHE A 30 17.58 2.63 9.40
CA PHE A 30 18.72 3.47 9.76
C PHE A 30 19.31 4.09 8.50
N VAL A 31 19.56 5.39 8.53
CA VAL A 31 20.17 6.12 7.40
C VAL A 31 21.68 6.17 7.64
N VAL A 32 22.44 5.46 6.81
CA VAL A 32 23.90 5.33 6.98
C VAL A 32 24.60 6.53 6.37
N GLY A 33 25.50 7.18 7.12
CA GLY A 33 26.23 8.37 6.63
C GLY A 33 25.58 9.71 7.01
N ARG A 34 24.40 9.70 7.63
CA ARG A 34 23.76 10.90 8.19
C ARG A 34 23.14 10.69 9.58
N ASP A 35 23.70 9.79 10.40
CA ASP A 35 23.28 9.49 11.79
C ASP A 35 21.76 9.63 12.02
N GLY A 36 20.98 9.02 11.12
CA GLY A 36 19.55 9.30 10.98
C GLY A 36 18.70 8.04 11.12
N VAL A 37 17.44 8.25 11.51
CA VAL A 37 16.44 7.17 11.57
C VAL A 37 15.19 7.63 10.85
N LEU A 38 14.72 6.79 9.93
CA LEU A 38 13.52 7.01 9.15
C LEU A 38 12.43 6.02 9.58
N ALA A 39 11.29 6.51 10.05
CA ALA A 39 10.14 5.68 10.38
C ALA A 39 9.05 5.77 9.32
N ARG A 40 8.19 4.75 9.25
CA ARG A 40 7.04 4.73 8.32
C ARG A 40 6.15 5.97 8.43
N ARG A 41 5.97 6.52 9.63
CA ARG A 41 5.16 7.73 9.86
C ARG A 41 5.77 8.98 9.22
N ASP A 42 7.09 9.02 9.10
CA ASP A 42 7.81 10.19 8.58
C ASP A 42 7.62 10.24 7.05
N LEU A 43 7.59 9.07 6.40
CA LEU A 43 7.21 8.94 4.99
C LEU A 43 5.76 9.37 4.73
N LEU A 44 4.85 9.06 5.65
CA LEU A 44 3.44 9.40 5.47
C LEU A 44 3.17 10.88 5.70
N ARG A 45 3.78 11.50 6.74
CA ARG A 45 3.53 12.88 7.15
C ARG A 45 3.73 13.88 6.02
N ASP A 46 4.85 13.77 5.30
CA ASP A 46 5.21 14.73 4.26
C ASP A 46 4.61 14.37 2.88
N ASN A 47 4.06 13.16 2.74
CA ASN A 47 3.39 12.69 1.52
C ASN A 47 1.86 12.61 1.68
N LEU A 48 1.28 13.27 2.68
CA LEU A 48 -0.17 13.40 2.78
C LEU A 48 -0.66 14.30 1.64
N ARG A 49 -1.62 13.78 0.89
CA ARG A 49 -2.39 14.54 -0.11
C ARG A 49 -3.74 14.89 0.49
N GLU A 50 -4.30 16.03 0.11
CA GLU A 50 -5.65 16.37 0.54
C GLU A 50 -6.66 15.34 0.01
N ASP A 51 -7.72 15.08 0.77
CA ASP A 51 -8.77 14.12 0.38
C ASP A 51 -9.38 14.47 -0.98
N ASP A 52 -9.42 15.75 -1.34
CA ASP A 52 -9.91 16.22 -2.65
C ASP A 52 -8.95 15.87 -3.80
N ASP A 53 -7.64 15.92 -3.58
CA ASP A 53 -6.65 15.49 -4.56
C ASP A 53 -6.74 13.97 -4.79
N ILE A 54 -6.84 13.21 -3.70
CA ILE A 54 -7.02 11.75 -3.75
C ILE A 54 -8.32 11.41 -4.47
N ARG A 55 -9.43 12.10 -4.13
CA ARG A 55 -10.74 11.90 -4.75
C ARG A 55 -10.72 12.18 -6.25
N THR A 56 -10.02 13.21 -6.67
CA THR A 56 -9.88 13.59 -8.08
C THR A 56 -9.14 12.50 -8.85
N ASP A 57 -8.00 12.03 -8.33
CA ASP A 57 -7.21 10.98 -8.97
C ASP A 57 -7.95 9.64 -9.02
N VAL A 58 -8.59 9.24 -7.92
CA VAL A 58 -9.39 8.00 -7.89
C VAL A 58 -10.51 8.06 -8.92
N ARG A 59 -11.23 9.19 -9.03
CA ARG A 59 -12.27 9.37 -10.05
C ARG A 59 -11.73 9.32 -11.47
N ARG A 60 -10.54 9.87 -11.70
CA ARG A 60 -9.85 9.79 -13.00
C ARG A 60 -9.49 8.35 -13.34
N VAL A 61 -8.79 7.65 -12.44
CA VAL A 61 -8.41 6.25 -12.64
C VAL A 61 -9.63 5.37 -12.88
N LEU A 62 -10.70 5.54 -12.10
CA LEU A 62 -11.95 4.78 -12.28
C LEU A 62 -12.62 5.07 -13.63
N ARG A 63 -12.62 6.33 -14.08
CA ARG A 63 -13.12 6.71 -15.41
C ARG A 63 -12.30 6.06 -16.52
N ASP A 64 -10.98 6.12 -16.41
CA ASP A 64 -10.04 5.58 -17.39
C ASP A 64 -10.07 4.04 -17.41
N SER A 65 -10.41 3.42 -16.28
CA SER A 65 -10.55 1.96 -16.13
C SER A 65 -11.97 1.44 -16.44
N ALA A 66 -12.94 2.34 -16.68
CA ALA A 66 -14.36 1.96 -16.86
C ALA A 66 -14.66 1.28 -18.22
N SER A 67 -13.67 1.11 -19.10
CA SER A 67 -13.81 0.18 -20.23
C SER A 67 -13.70 -1.27 -19.72
N THR A 68 -14.84 -1.81 -19.27
CA THR A 68 -15.07 -3.17 -18.75
C THR A 68 -14.80 -3.34 -17.26
N PRO A 69 -15.80 -3.20 -16.37
CA PRO A 69 -15.63 -3.67 -15.00
C PRO A 69 -15.49 -5.20 -15.02
N ALA A 70 -14.35 -5.71 -14.52
CA ALA A 70 -14.13 -7.13 -14.24
C ALA A 70 -15.00 -7.66 -13.07
N TRP A 71 -15.85 -6.81 -12.51
CA TRP A 71 -16.76 -7.12 -11.43
C TRP A 71 -18.20 -6.88 -11.87
N SER A 72 -19.07 -7.85 -11.60
CA SER A 72 -20.50 -7.71 -11.76
C SER A 72 -21.11 -7.26 -10.42
N SER A 73 -22.12 -6.40 -10.49
CA SER A 73 -22.95 -6.09 -9.34
C SER A 73 -24.37 -6.60 -9.54
N SER A 74 -24.88 -7.31 -8.53
CA SER A 74 -26.30 -7.71 -8.48
C SER A 74 -26.97 -7.03 -7.29
N PRO A 75 -28.20 -6.49 -7.46
CA PRO A 75 -28.97 -5.95 -6.35
C PRO A 75 -29.22 -7.05 -5.32
N SER A 76 -28.84 -6.84 -4.06
CA SER A 76 -29.27 -7.70 -2.96
C SER A 76 -30.54 -7.09 -2.35
N GLY A 77 -31.57 -7.91 -2.15
CA GLY A 77 -32.96 -7.51 -1.84
C GLY A 77 -33.22 -6.80 -0.51
N ARG A 78 -32.24 -6.08 0.04
CA ARG A 78 -32.34 -5.25 1.25
C ARG A 78 -31.39 -4.04 1.17
N GLY A 79 -31.44 -3.31 0.05
CA GLY A 79 -30.69 -2.06 -0.11
C GLY A 79 -29.17 -2.20 -0.13
N GLY A 80 -28.65 -3.41 -0.43
CA GLY A 80 -27.21 -3.66 -0.56
C GLY A 80 -26.84 -3.99 -1.99
N VAL A 81 -25.67 -3.57 -2.43
CA VAL A 81 -25.08 -4.02 -3.70
C VAL A 81 -24.05 -5.10 -3.37
N ARG A 82 -24.19 -6.30 -3.96
CA ARG A 82 -23.11 -7.29 -3.94
C ARG A 82 -22.15 -6.96 -5.06
N LEU A 83 -20.90 -6.66 -4.70
CA LEU A 83 -19.79 -6.59 -5.63
C LEU A 83 -19.22 -8.01 -5.74
N SER A 84 -19.14 -8.53 -6.96
CA SER A 84 -18.51 -9.82 -7.23
C SER A 84 -17.56 -9.64 -8.40
N ASP A 85 -16.27 -9.63 -8.11
CA ASP A 85 -15.15 -9.64 -9.02
C ASP A 85 -14.94 -11.05 -9.60
N GLY A 86 -14.70 -11.13 -10.92
CA GLY A 86 -14.35 -12.37 -11.61
C GLY A 86 -12.92 -12.85 -11.34
N TRP A 87 -12.26 -12.30 -10.32
CA TRP A 87 -10.95 -12.75 -9.89
C TRP A 87 -11.13 -13.84 -8.85
N SER A 88 -11.02 -15.09 -9.29
CA SER A 88 -10.99 -16.24 -8.40
C SER A 88 -9.76 -16.16 -7.50
N HIS A 89 -9.91 -15.58 -6.31
CA HIS A 89 -9.07 -15.97 -5.18
C HIS A 89 -9.38 -17.46 -4.94
N ALA A 90 -8.54 -18.34 -5.50
CA ALA A 90 -8.34 -19.61 -4.87
C ALA A 90 -7.79 -19.29 -3.48
N ASP A 91 -8.65 -19.38 -2.47
CA ASP A 91 -8.32 -19.41 -1.06
C ASP A 91 -7.19 -20.42 -0.86
N ARG A 92 -5.95 -19.96 -0.91
CA ARG A 92 -4.84 -20.69 -0.32
C ARG A 92 -4.80 -20.30 1.16
N PRO A 93 -4.98 -21.25 2.09
CA PRO A 93 -4.78 -20.95 3.50
C PRO A 93 -3.35 -20.42 3.66
N ILE A 94 -3.24 -19.24 4.27
CA ILE A 94 -1.94 -18.67 4.66
C ILE A 94 -1.45 -19.53 5.83
N THR A 95 -0.65 -20.55 5.54
CA THR A 95 0.04 -21.32 6.57
C THR A 95 1.15 -20.43 7.15
N PRO A 96 1.13 -20.11 8.47
CA PRO A 96 2.24 -19.36 9.06
C PRO A 96 3.52 -20.22 9.07
N PRO A 97 4.70 -19.63 8.81
CA PRO A 97 5.96 -20.35 8.85
C PRO A 97 6.26 -20.84 10.28
N ARG A 98 6.83 -22.05 10.37
CA ARG A 98 7.29 -22.69 11.62
C ARG A 98 8.50 -21.98 12.22
#